data_AF-A0A0H4PKK5-F1
#
_entry.id   AF-A0A0H4PKK5-F1
#
_cell.length_a   1.000
_cell.length_b   1.000
_cell.length_c   1.000
_cell.angle_alpha   90.00
_cell.angle_beta   90.00
_cell.angle_gamma   90.00
#
_symmetry.space_group_name_H-M   'P 1'
#
loop_
_entity.id
_entity.type
_entity.pdbx_description
1 polymer ?
#
loop_
_entity_poly.entity_id
_entity_poly.type
_entity_poly.pdbx_seq_one_letter_code
_entity_poly.pdbx_strand_id
1 'polypeptide(L)'
;MYRQSGQTITSVDYDRAKSFQLSNLFGTASKIFSSGNAIDPITSDFVTEQINSDNMGINSSITLFQGNQLNNQIAQNKLLMEKSIFQEEIEKNNIALNILETYLQALYSKENISIAENKLAASEQEVPQSNPNQRPTRHRL
;
A
#
# COMPACT_ATOMS: atom_id res chain seq x y z
N MET A 1 -5.24 5.43 -5.84
CA MET A 1 -5.95 5.64 -4.57
C MET A 1 -5.44 4.77 -3.40
N TYR A 2 -4.78 3.62 -3.61
CA TYR A 2 -4.33 2.72 -2.52
C TYR A 2 -3.01 3.07 -1.78
N ARG A 3 -2.27 4.11 -2.19
CA ARG A 3 -0.95 4.43 -1.62
C ARG A 3 -0.98 5.46 -0.50
N GLN A 4 -1.86 6.47 -0.62
CA GLN A 4 -2.11 7.42 0.48
C GLN A 4 -2.68 6.72 1.71
N SER A 5 -3.44 5.63 1.54
CA SER A 5 -4.02 4.89 2.67
C SER A 5 -2.94 4.30 3.60
N GLY A 6 -1.78 3.87 3.09
CA GLY A 6 -0.72 3.31 3.95
C GLY A 6 -0.12 4.33 4.92
N GLN A 7 0.18 5.54 4.42
CA GLN A 7 0.67 6.64 5.25
C GLN A 7 -0.41 7.11 6.23
N THR A 8 -1.65 7.26 5.77
CA THR A 8 -2.76 7.66 6.65
C THR A 8 -3.04 6.63 7.74
N ILE A 9 -2.90 5.33 7.46
CA ILE A 9 -3.07 4.28 8.48
C ILE A 9 -1.98 4.39 9.54
N THR A 10 -0.71 4.46 9.13
CA THR A 10 0.40 4.54 10.09
C THR A 10 0.40 5.83 10.92
N SER A 11 -0.04 6.96 10.36
CA SER A 11 -0.23 8.18 11.13
C SER A 11 -1.38 8.07 12.14
N VAL A 12 -2.51 7.48 11.73
CA VAL A 12 -3.66 7.23 12.62
C VAL A 12 -3.29 6.28 13.74
N ASP A 13 -2.50 5.24 13.46
CA ASP A 13 -2.03 4.30 14.49
C ASP A 13 -1.05 4.96 15.47
N TYR A 14 -0.20 5.88 15.00
CA TYR A 14 0.66 6.68 15.87
C TYR A 14 -0.15 7.60 16.79
N ASP A 15 -1.15 8.30 16.25
CA ASP A 15 -2.03 9.18 17.03
C ASP A 15 -2.91 8.39 18.01
N ARG A 16 -3.40 7.22 17.61
CA ARG A 16 -4.11 6.29 18.48
C ARG A 16 -3.23 5.81 19.63
N ALA A 17 -1.97 5.46 19.35
CA ALA A 17 -1.04 5.03 20.39
C ALA A 17 -0.75 6.15 21.41
N LYS A 18 -0.61 7.40 20.95
CA LYS A 18 -0.52 8.56 21.86
C LYS A 18 -1.78 8.74 22.71
N SER A 19 -2.94 8.54 22.11
CA SER A 19 -4.23 8.70 22.78
C SER A 19 -4.45 7.68 23.89
N PHE A 20 -3.74 6.55 23.92
CA PHE A 20 -3.77 5.60 25.03
C PHE A 20 -3.16 6.13 26.33
N GLN A 21 -2.42 7.25 26.30
CA GLN A 21 -1.99 7.96 27.51
C GLN A 21 -3.12 8.81 28.12
N LEU A 22 -4.21 9.02 27.39
CA LEU A 22 -5.38 9.76 27.86
C LEU A 22 -6.41 8.78 28.48
N SER A 23 -7.27 9.31 29.35
CA SER A 23 -8.40 8.52 29.87
C SER A 23 -9.32 8.12 28.73
N ASN A 24 -9.82 6.89 28.76
CA ASN A 24 -10.91 6.50 27.89
C ASN A 24 -12.27 6.90 28.51
N LEU A 25 -13.30 7.05 27.68
CA LEU A 25 -14.66 7.33 28.13
C LEU A 25 -15.62 6.45 27.32
N PHE A 26 -16.36 5.61 28.01
CA PHE A 26 -17.31 4.67 27.43
C PHE A 26 -18.66 4.81 28.09
N GLY A 27 -19.70 5.01 27.30
CA GLY A 27 -21.09 4.95 27.74
C GLY A 27 -21.70 3.61 27.35
N THR A 28 -22.46 3.01 28.24
CA THR A 28 -23.27 1.82 27.97
C THR A 28 -24.73 2.14 28.26
N ALA A 29 -25.60 1.71 27.36
CA ALA A 29 -27.04 1.74 27.56
C ALA A 29 -27.61 0.41 27.07
N SER A 30 -28.36 -0.28 27.93
CA SER A 30 -28.99 -1.55 27.60
C SER A 30 -30.40 -1.59 28.17
N LYS A 31 -31.31 -2.20 27.41
CA LYS A 31 -32.68 -2.50 27.82
C LYS A 31 -32.86 -4.00 27.80
N ILE A 32 -33.32 -4.57 28.89
CA ILE A 32 -33.60 -6.00 29.02
C ILE A 32 -35.11 -6.16 29.12
N PHE A 33 -35.68 -6.92 28.18
CA PHE A 33 -37.06 -7.38 28.24
C PHE A 33 -37.06 -8.90 28.36
N SER A 34 -37.72 -9.42 29.38
CA SER A 34 -37.87 -10.86 29.62
C SER A 34 -39.29 -11.14 30.05
N SER A 35 -39.87 -12.23 29.55
CA SER A 35 -41.21 -12.69 29.94
C SER A 35 -41.17 -14.19 30.22
N GLY A 36 -41.72 -14.60 31.36
CA GLY A 36 -41.81 -16.00 31.78
C GLY A 36 -43.15 -16.29 32.43
N ASN A 37 -43.51 -17.57 32.55
CA ASN A 37 -44.70 -17.98 33.31
C ASN A 37 -44.25 -18.59 34.64
N ALA A 38 -44.80 -18.11 35.73
CA ALA A 38 -44.70 -18.72 37.05
C ALA A 38 -46.06 -19.36 37.39
N ILE A 39 -46.05 -20.49 38.10
CA ILE A 39 -47.27 -21.07 38.66
C ILE A 39 -47.45 -20.45 40.04
N ASP A 40 -48.61 -19.83 40.29
CA ASP A 40 -48.97 -19.35 41.62
C ASP A 40 -49.08 -20.56 42.58
N PRO A 41 -48.29 -20.62 43.67
CA PRO A 41 -48.26 -21.77 44.57
C PRO A 41 -49.54 -21.95 45.40
N ILE A 42 -50.45 -20.96 45.41
CA ILE A 42 -51.71 -21.01 46.16
C ILE A 42 -52.88 -21.39 45.25
N THR A 43 -52.95 -20.81 44.06
CA THR A 43 -54.08 -21.00 43.12
C THR A 43 -53.79 -22.04 42.02
N SER A 44 -52.53 -22.40 41.80
CA SER A 44 -52.06 -23.22 40.67
C SER A 44 -52.35 -22.63 39.27
N ASP A 45 -52.69 -21.34 39.22
CA ASP A 45 -52.88 -20.62 37.96
C ASP A 45 -51.54 -20.22 37.34
N PHE A 46 -51.49 -20.14 36.01
CA PHE A 46 -50.33 -19.59 35.29
C PHE A 46 -50.37 -18.06 35.33
N VAL A 47 -49.33 -17.46 35.90
CA VAL A 47 -49.14 -16.01 35.94
C VAL A 47 -47.95 -15.64 35.05
N THR A 48 -48.15 -14.73 34.11
CA THR A 48 -47.07 -14.21 33.27
C THR A 48 -46.31 -13.11 34.01
N GLU A 49 -45.03 -13.34 34.28
CA GLU A 49 -44.10 -12.34 34.79
C GLU A 49 -43.38 -11.66 33.63
N GLN A 50 -43.36 -10.33 33.64
CA GLN A 50 -42.60 -9.52 32.68
C GLN A 50 -41.58 -8.68 33.44
N ILE A 51 -40.31 -8.83 33.07
CA ILE A 51 -39.20 -8.02 33.56
C ILE A 51 -38.83 -7.05 32.44
N ASN A 52 -38.91 -5.76 32.74
CA ASN A 52 -38.43 -4.70 31.87
C ASN A 52 -37.46 -3.83 32.68
N SER A 53 -36.18 -3.82 32.28
CA SER A 53 -35.16 -3.02 32.95
C SER A 53 -34.32 -2.24 31.96
N ASP A 54 -34.12 -0.95 32.26
CA ASP A 54 -33.24 -0.05 31.54
C ASP A 54 -32.00 0.19 32.39
N ASN A 55 -30.81 -0.05 31.82
CA ASN A 55 -29.54 0.16 32.47
C ASN A 55 -28.71 1.14 31.63
N MET A 56 -28.29 2.24 32.24
CA MET A 56 -27.40 3.21 31.61
C MET A 56 -26.22 3.47 32.55
N GLY A 57 -25.01 3.54 31.99
CA GLY A 57 -23.80 3.78 32.75
C GLY A 57 -22.75 4.49 31.91
N ILE A 58 -21.94 5.32 32.55
CA ILE A 58 -20.77 5.94 31.95
C ILE A 58 -19.56 5.52 32.77
N ASN A 59 -18.53 5.01 32.09
CA ASN A 59 -17.30 4.55 32.69
C ASN A 59 -16.12 5.25 32.04
N SER A 60 -15.13 5.61 32.84
CA SER A 60 -13.87 6.17 32.36
C SER A 60 -12.73 5.49 33.09
N SER A 61 -11.64 5.20 32.38
CA SER A 61 -10.45 4.57 32.96
C SER A 61 -9.19 5.13 32.33
N ILE A 62 -8.17 5.31 33.17
CA ILE A 62 -6.85 5.81 32.78
C ILE A 62 -5.78 4.82 33.24
N THR A 63 -4.83 4.51 32.37
CA THR A 63 -3.69 3.67 32.70
C THR A 63 -2.59 4.53 33.33
N LEU A 64 -2.33 4.35 34.63
CA LEU A 64 -1.28 5.10 35.33
C LEU A 64 0.12 4.56 35.04
N PHE A 65 0.26 3.23 34.96
CA PHE A 65 1.52 2.58 34.63
C PHE A 65 1.28 1.20 34.01
N GLN A 66 2.06 0.88 32.97
CA GLN A 66 2.00 -0.41 32.28
C GLN A 66 3.40 -0.86 31.85
N GLY A 67 4.39 -0.81 32.77
CA GLY A 67 5.72 -1.37 32.51
C GLY A 67 6.44 -0.78 31.29
N ASN A 68 6.21 0.51 30.99
CA ASN A 68 6.72 1.21 29.80
C ASN A 68 6.16 0.73 28.44
N GLN A 69 5.19 -0.19 28.43
CA GLN A 69 4.60 -0.75 27.19
C GLN A 69 4.02 0.33 26.28
N LEU A 70 3.27 1.30 26.83
CA LEU A 70 2.65 2.39 26.08
C LEU A 70 3.69 3.25 25.35
N ASN A 71 4.80 3.59 26.02
CA ASN A 71 5.85 4.40 25.40
C ASN A 71 6.56 3.64 24.27
N ASN A 72 6.83 2.35 24.48
CA ASN A 72 7.42 1.50 23.45
C ASN A 72 6.50 1.36 22.23
N GLN A 73 5.19 1.24 22.45
CA GLN A 73 4.20 1.17 21.37
C GLN A 73 4.14 2.48 20.57
N ILE A 74 4.18 3.63 21.24
CA ILE A 74 4.24 4.95 20.57
C ILE A 74 5.52 5.08 19.75
N ALA A 75 6.67 4.67 20.31
CA ALA A 75 7.95 4.70 19.59
C ALA A 75 7.93 3.79 18.36
N GLN A 76 7.39 2.57 18.50
CA GLN A 76 7.22 1.64 17.38
C GLN A 76 6.33 2.24 16.28
N ASN A 77 5.17 2.80 16.63
CA ASN A 77 4.26 3.38 15.65
C ASN A 77 4.86 4.60 14.95
N LYS A 78 5.69 5.39 15.65
CA LYS A 78 6.45 6.48 15.04
C LYS A 78 7.41 5.96 13.96
N LEU A 79 8.19 4.92 14.27
CA LEU A 79 9.12 4.32 13.32
C LEU A 79 8.39 3.71 12.11
N LEU A 80 7.21 3.11 12.32
CA LEU A 80 6.38 2.58 11.23
C LEU A 80 5.85 3.70 10.32
N MET A 81 5.45 4.83 10.89
CA MET A 81 5.05 6.03 10.14
C MET A 81 6.22 6.58 9.31
N GLU A 82 7.39 6.77 9.92
CA GLU A 82 8.60 7.24 9.23
C GLU A 82 9.01 6.29 8.09
N LYS A 83 8.97 4.97 8.34
CA LYS A 83 9.22 3.96 7.31
C LYS A 83 8.25 4.08 6.13
N SER A 84 6.97 4.35 6.38
CA SER A 84 5.97 4.51 5.32
C SER A 84 6.26 5.73 4.44
N ILE A 85 6.82 6.80 5.01
CA ILE A 85 7.28 7.98 4.27
C ILE A 85 8.45 7.60 3.35
N PHE A 86 9.49 6.94 3.87
CA PHE A 86 10.64 6.52 3.06
C PHE A 86 10.27 5.51 1.97
N GLN A 87 9.31 4.63 2.22
CA GLN A 87 8.81 3.72 1.19
C GLN A 87 8.19 4.49 0.02
N GLU A 88 7.47 5.58 0.28
CA GLU A 88 6.92 6.42 -0.78
C GLU A 88 8.05 7.06 -1.62
N GLU A 89 9.12 7.53 -0.97
CA GLU A 89 10.28 8.10 -1.64
C GLU A 89 11.01 7.07 -2.51
N ILE A 90 11.23 5.86 -1.99
CA ILE A 90 11.83 4.75 -2.73
C ILE A 90 10.99 4.41 -3.98
N GLU A 91 9.67 4.38 -3.85
CA GLU A 91 8.77 4.11 -4.97
C GLU A 91 8.84 5.22 -6.04
N LYS A 92 8.91 6.49 -5.64
CA LYS A 92 9.12 7.61 -6.57
C LYS A 92 10.46 7.48 -7.30
N ASN A 93 11.52 7.12 -6.59
CA ASN A 93 12.84 6.91 -7.16
C ASN A 93 12.85 5.72 -8.14
N ASN A 94 12.17 4.62 -7.81
CA ASN A 94 12.05 3.47 -8.70
C ASN A 94 11.32 3.84 -10.00
N ILE A 95 10.26 4.66 -9.94
CA ILE A 95 9.57 5.16 -11.14
C ILE A 95 10.53 6.01 -11.98
N ALA A 96 11.28 6.93 -11.36
CA ALA A 96 12.26 7.75 -12.07
C ALA A 96 13.35 6.91 -12.75
N LEU A 97 13.88 5.90 -12.05
CA LEU A 97 14.86 4.97 -12.60
C LEU A 97 14.30 4.17 -13.78
N ASN A 98 13.06 3.66 -13.68
CA ASN A 98 12.41 2.95 -14.78
C ASN A 98 12.21 3.83 -16.02
N ILE A 99 11.82 5.10 -15.83
CA ILE A 99 11.68 6.07 -16.93
C ILE A 99 13.05 6.32 -17.58
N LEU A 100 14.09 6.52 -16.77
CA LEU A 100 15.45 6.72 -17.26
C LEU A 100 15.95 5.51 -18.06
N GLU A 101 15.76 4.31 -17.54
CA GLU A 101 16.12 3.06 -18.22
C GLU A 101 15.41 2.94 -19.58
N THR A 102 14.09 3.17 -19.60
CA THR A 102 13.29 3.11 -20.82
C THR A 102 13.75 4.15 -21.85
N TYR A 103 14.08 5.36 -21.39
CA TYR A 103 14.59 6.42 -22.26
C TYR A 103 15.93 6.04 -22.88
N LEU A 104 16.86 5.48 -22.09
CA LEU A 104 18.15 5.03 -22.58
C LEU A 104 18.02 3.87 -23.58
N GLN A 105 17.11 2.93 -23.34
CA GLN A 105 16.81 1.86 -24.29
C GLN A 105 16.30 2.42 -25.64
N ALA A 106 15.38 3.39 -25.60
CA ALA A 106 14.87 4.04 -26.81
C ALA A 106 15.98 4.78 -27.59
N LEU A 107 16.87 5.49 -26.90
CA LEU A 107 18.01 6.17 -27.51
C LEU A 107 18.97 5.17 -28.16
N TYR A 108 19.26 4.06 -27.48
CA TYR A 108 20.10 2.99 -28.03
C TYR A 108 19.48 2.35 -29.28
N SER A 109 18.17 2.07 -29.27
CA SER A 109 17.45 1.56 -30.44
C SER A 109 17.51 2.53 -31.62
N LYS A 110 17.41 3.84 -31.36
CA LYS A 110 17.55 4.87 -32.40
C LYS A 110 18.94 4.87 -33.02
N GLU A 111 19.99 4.78 -32.20
CA GLU A 111 21.37 4.72 -32.70
C GLU A 111 21.62 3.47 -33.55
N ASN A 112 21.08 2.32 -33.13
CA ASN A 112 21.17 1.08 -33.91
C ASN A 112 20.51 1.19 -35.29
N ILE A 113 19.38 1.88 -35.40
CA ILE A 113 18.73 2.16 -36.69
C ILE A 113 19.65 3.01 -37.57
N SER A 114 20.19 4.10 -37.03
CA SER A 114 21.16 4.97 -37.74
C SER A 114 22.38 4.19 -38.25
N ILE A 115 22.95 3.31 -37.42
CA ILE A 115 24.06 2.44 -37.83
C ILE A 115 23.65 1.48 -38.96
N ALA A 116 22.45 0.89 -38.89
CA ALA A 116 21.95 -0.01 -39.92
C ALA A 116 21.72 0.71 -41.26
N GLU A 117 21.15 1.91 -41.23
CA GLU A 117 20.96 2.78 -42.40
C GLU A 117 22.31 3.13 -43.05
N ASN A 118 23.31 3.53 -42.25
CA ASN A 118 24.65 3.83 -42.74
C ASN A 118 25.33 2.62 -43.39
N LYS A 119 25.17 1.41 -42.81
CA LYS A 119 25.70 0.17 -43.38
C LYS A 119 25.03 -0.19 -44.71
N LEU A 120 23.72 0.00 -44.81
CA LEU A 120 22.98 -0.24 -46.05
C LEU A 120 23.48 0.71 -47.16
N ALA A 121 23.57 2.00 -46.86
CA ALA A 121 24.06 3.00 -47.81
C ALA A 121 25.50 2.71 -48.29
N ALA A 122 26.39 2.29 -47.39
CA ALA A 122 27.75 1.88 -47.76
C ALA A 122 27.76 0.65 -48.66
N SER A 123 26.95 -0.37 -48.35
CA SER A 123 26.83 -1.57 -49.18
C SER A 123 26.30 -1.27 -50.58
N GLU A 124 25.31 -0.38 -50.71
CA GLU A 124 24.78 0.06 -52.01
C GLU A 124 25.84 0.76 -52.88
N GLN A 125 26.78 1.49 -52.27
CA GLN A 125 27.90 2.13 -52.98
C GLN A 125 28.98 1.15 -53.44
N GLU A 126 29.12 -0.01 -52.79
CA GLU A 126 30.07 -1.06 -53.17
C GLU A 126 29.56 -1.95 -54.31
N VAL A 127 28.24 -2.08 -54.50
CA VAL A 127 27.65 -2.90 -55.58
C VAL A 127 28.09 -2.48 -57.00
N PRO A 128 28.15 -1.18 -57.37
CA PRO A 128 28.65 -0.72 -58.67
C PRO A 128 30.13 -1.07 -58.91
N GLN A 129 30.96 -1.14 -57.86
CA GLN A 129 32.38 -1.47 -57.96
C GLN A 129 32.63 -2.96 -58.25
N SER A 130 31.70 -3.85 -57.87
CA SER A 130 31.85 -5.30 -58.08
C SER A 130 31.33 -5.81 -59.44
N ASN A 131 30.81 -4.93 -60.31
CA ASN A 131 30.35 -5.31 -61.64
C ASN A 131 31.51 -5.92 -62.47
N PRO A 132 31.44 -7.21 -62.88
CA PRO A 132 32.55 -7.94 -63.50
C PRO A 132 32.94 -7.50 -64.93
N ASN A 133 32.40 -6.40 -65.45
CA ASN A 133 32.63 -5.93 -66.82
C ASN A 133 33.99 -5.24 -67.07
N GLN A 134 34.97 -5.39 -66.18
CA GLN A 134 36.35 -4.96 -66.40
C GLN A 134 37.35 -6.06 -66.02
N ARG A 135 37.22 -7.24 -66.64
CA ARG A 135 38.37 -8.17 -66.71
C ARG A 135 39.18 -7.78 -67.94
N PRO A 136 40.40 -7.24 -67.80
CA PRO A 136 41.26 -6.99 -68.95
C PRO A 136 41.59 -8.35 -69.58
N THR A 137 41.06 -8.57 -70.79
CA THR A 137 41.45 -9.70 -71.63
C THR A 137 42.94 -9.60 -71.89
N ARG A 138 43.72 -10.42 -71.17
CA ARG A 138 45.11 -10.70 -71.50
C ARG A 138 45.13 -11.41 -72.85
N HIS A 139 45.41 -10.68 -73.93
CA HIS A 139 45.93 -11.30 -75.14
C HIS A 139 47.44 -11.41 -75.00
N ARG A 140 47.89 -12.64 -74.82
CA ARG A 140 49.27 -13.04 -75.09
C ARG A 140 49.39 -13.31 -76.58
N LEU A 141 50.54 -12.87 -77.11
CA LEU A 141 51.10 -13.08 -78.46
C LEU A 141 50.56 -12.14 -79.54
#